data_AF-A0A7Y5A0K0-F1
#
_entry.id   AF-A0A7Y5A0K0-F1
#
_cell.length_a   1.000
_cell.length_b   1.000
_cell.length_c   1.000
_cell.angle_alpha   90.00
_cell.angle_beta   90.00
_cell.angle_gamma   90.00
#
_symmetry.space_group_name_H-M   'P 1'
#
loop_
_entity.id
_entity.type
_entity.pdbx_description
1 polymer ?
#
loop_
_entity_poly.entity_id
_entity_poly.type
_entity_poly.pdbx_seq_one_letter_code
_entity_poly.pdbx_strand_id
1 'polypeptide(L)'
;MNCFLQITALLMALVVSGNASARNDQEMFPLEDALNTPAAKEKLNPDIKLYFGSQKHPKVAKEQGEWKTNKKTNGFNKTDKEACEWVFLSAALELQERALKEGGDAVINIMSNYKNIERSSETQYMCGNGTFTTGVALKGTVVKLK
;
A
#
# COMPACT_ATOMS: atom_id res chain seq x y z
N MET A 1 61.06 -5.67 -19.62
CA MET A 1 60.45 -4.44 -19.06
C MET A 1 59.03 -4.23 -19.59
N ASN A 2 58.17 -5.26 -19.62
CA ASN A 2 56.77 -5.15 -20.09
C ASN A 2 55.75 -5.89 -19.19
N CYS A 3 56.20 -6.56 -18.12
CA CYS A 3 55.29 -7.33 -17.25
C CYS A 3 54.80 -6.51 -16.04
N PHE A 4 55.57 -5.52 -15.60
CA PHE A 4 55.21 -4.65 -14.46
C PHE A 4 54.11 -3.63 -14.79
N LEU A 5 53.92 -3.29 -16.08
CA LEU A 5 52.96 -2.27 -16.52
C LEU A 5 51.53 -2.83 -16.65
N GLN A 6 51.35 -4.15 -16.79
CA GLN A 6 50.02 -4.77 -16.89
C GLN A 6 49.38 -5.06 -15.53
N ILE A 7 50.17 -5.16 -14.46
CA ILE A 7 49.66 -5.48 -13.12
C ILE A 7 49.00 -4.24 -12.46
N THR A 8 49.45 -3.04 -12.81
CA THR A 8 48.91 -1.78 -12.26
C THR A 8 47.53 -1.40 -12.80
N ALA A 9 47.11 -1.91 -13.95
CA ALA A 9 45.81 -1.57 -14.55
C ALA A 9 44.62 -2.35 -13.94
N LEU A 10 44.87 -3.46 -13.24
CA LEU A 10 43.82 -4.31 -12.68
C LEU A 10 43.35 -3.86 -11.28
N LEU A 11 44.15 -3.08 -10.55
CA LEU A 11 43.82 -2.65 -9.18
C LEU A 11 42.87 -1.45 -9.11
N MET A 12 42.65 -0.70 -10.20
CA MET A 12 41.85 0.53 -10.17
C MET A 12 40.35 0.29 -10.42
N ALA A 13 39.93 -0.95 -10.72
CA ALA A 13 38.54 -1.30 -11.04
C ALA A 13 37.66 -1.66 -9.81
N LEU A 14 38.18 -1.66 -8.58
CA LEU A 14 37.46 -2.15 -7.39
C LEU A 14 36.85 -1.06 -6.48
N VAL A 15 36.98 0.23 -6.79
CA VAL A 15 36.65 1.31 -5.83
C VAL A 15 35.30 2.01 -6.07
N VAL A 16 34.46 1.54 -6.99
CA VAL A 16 33.07 2.04 -7.13
C VAL A 16 32.07 1.02 -6.60
N SER A 17 32.30 0.53 -5.37
CA SER A 17 31.25 -0.12 -4.60
C SER A 17 30.42 0.97 -3.91
N GLY A 18 29.52 1.59 -4.67
CA GLY A 18 28.49 2.45 -4.10
C GLY A 18 27.64 1.64 -3.12
N ASN A 19 27.46 2.13 -1.89
CA ASN A 19 26.57 1.50 -0.91
C ASN A 19 25.14 1.51 -1.46
N ALA A 20 24.69 0.40 -2.03
CA ALA A 20 23.29 0.20 -2.41
C ALA A 20 22.45 0.07 -1.14
N SER A 21 21.97 1.21 -0.63
CA SER A 21 21.07 1.23 0.53
C SER A 21 19.67 0.86 0.06
N ALA A 22 19.27 -0.38 0.33
CA ALA A 22 17.90 -0.86 0.12
C ALA A 22 17.04 -0.45 1.31
N ARG A 23 16.41 0.74 1.22
CA ARG A 23 15.43 1.18 2.22
C ARG A 23 14.20 0.27 2.15
N ASN A 24 13.65 -0.11 3.30
CA ASN A 24 12.41 -0.86 3.42
C ASN A 24 11.74 -0.52 4.75
N ASP A 25 11.26 0.72 4.84
CA ASP A 25 10.61 1.22 6.05
C ASP A 25 9.13 0.85 6.02
N GLN A 26 8.60 0.53 7.19
CA GLN A 26 7.19 0.20 7.39
C GLN A 26 6.63 1.16 8.41
N GLU A 27 5.68 1.98 7.99
CA GLU A 27 5.14 3.05 8.80
C GLU A 27 3.62 2.99 8.81
N MET A 28 3.05 3.29 9.98
CA MET A 28 1.60 3.39 10.15
C MET A 28 1.18 4.85 9.96
N PHE A 29 0.32 5.09 8.99
CA PHE A 29 -0.22 6.42 8.68
C PHE A 29 -1.69 6.52 9.09
N PRO A 30 -2.18 7.71 9.50
CA PRO A 30 -3.59 7.91 9.79
C PRO A 30 -4.48 7.65 8.56
N LEU A 31 -5.58 6.91 8.75
CA LEU A 31 -6.60 6.71 7.71
C LEU A 31 -7.27 8.02 7.33
N GLU A 32 -7.50 8.89 8.32
CA GLU A 32 -8.16 10.18 8.12
C GLU A 32 -7.42 11.04 7.10
N ASP A 33 -6.09 11.13 7.21
CA ASP A 33 -5.24 11.86 6.27
C ASP A 33 -5.42 11.37 4.83
N ALA A 34 -5.33 10.05 4.62
CA ALA A 34 -5.40 9.46 3.30
C ALA A 34 -6.81 9.52 2.68
N LEU A 35 -7.85 9.31 3.50
CA LEU A 35 -9.26 9.39 3.09
C LEU A 35 -9.71 10.82 2.79
N ASN A 36 -9.07 11.83 3.40
CA ASN A 36 -9.45 13.23 3.23
C ASN A 36 -8.68 14.01 2.17
N THR A 37 -7.73 13.38 1.48
CA THR A 37 -7.04 13.99 0.33
C THR A 37 -8.05 14.41 -0.76
N PRO A 38 -7.77 15.46 -1.55
CA PRO A 38 -8.66 15.87 -2.64
C PRO A 38 -8.97 14.73 -3.61
N ALA A 39 -7.94 13.95 -3.99
CA ALA A 39 -8.10 12.81 -4.89
C ALA A 39 -8.96 11.69 -4.28
N ALA A 40 -8.86 11.44 -2.97
CA ALA A 40 -9.71 10.43 -2.32
C ALA A 40 -11.17 10.87 -2.29
N LYS A 41 -11.44 12.12 -1.93
CA LYS A 41 -12.80 12.68 -1.93
C LYS A 41 -13.45 12.68 -3.32
N GLU A 42 -12.66 12.87 -4.37
CA GLU A 42 -13.14 12.86 -5.76
C GLU A 42 -13.38 11.43 -6.29
N LYS A 43 -12.46 10.50 -6.00
CA LYS A 43 -12.42 9.19 -6.68
C LYS A 43 -13.11 8.06 -5.91
N LEU A 44 -13.15 8.12 -4.58
CA LEU A 44 -13.80 7.08 -3.80
C LEU A 44 -15.32 7.12 -4.05
N ASN A 45 -15.88 5.97 -4.36
CA ASN A 45 -17.31 5.84 -4.57
C ASN A 45 -18.04 5.94 -3.22
N PRO A 46 -18.88 6.97 -2.98
CA PRO A 46 -19.59 7.10 -1.70
C PRO A 46 -20.64 6.01 -1.47
N ASP A 47 -21.08 5.30 -2.51
CA ASP A 47 -22.08 4.24 -2.40
C ASP A 47 -21.48 2.92 -1.89
N ILE A 48 -20.16 2.75 -1.98
CA ILE A 48 -19.46 1.57 -1.45
C ILE A 48 -18.75 1.92 -0.15
N LYS A 49 -19.32 1.47 0.96
CA LYS A 49 -18.80 1.83 2.30
C LYS A 49 -17.55 1.01 2.63
N LEU A 50 -16.56 1.68 3.22
CA LEU A 50 -15.33 1.05 3.69
C LEU A 50 -15.29 1.13 5.22
N TYR A 51 -15.18 -0.01 5.89
CA TYR A 51 -15.08 -0.11 7.35
C TYR A 51 -13.77 -0.79 7.73
N PHE A 52 -12.91 -0.06 8.44
CA PHE A 52 -11.57 -0.47 8.84
C PHE A 52 -11.56 -1.12 10.21
N GLY A 53 -10.77 -2.18 10.35
CA GLY A 53 -10.69 -2.98 11.57
C GLY A 53 -12.06 -3.41 12.08
N SER A 54 -12.37 -3.10 13.34
CA SER A 54 -13.64 -3.41 13.99
C SER A 54 -14.64 -2.24 14.00
N GLN A 55 -14.48 -1.26 13.10
CA GLN A 55 -15.41 -0.14 12.98
C GLN A 55 -16.86 -0.64 12.88
N LYS A 56 -17.74 -0.01 13.65
CA LYS A 56 -19.16 -0.35 13.64
C LYS A 56 -19.75 -0.12 12.25
N HIS A 57 -20.48 -1.13 11.77
CA HIS A 57 -21.20 -1.08 10.51
C HIS A 57 -22.62 -1.66 10.69
N PRO A 58 -23.55 -1.39 9.77
CA PRO A 58 -24.85 -2.04 9.73
C PRO A 58 -24.75 -3.57 9.72
N LYS A 59 -25.84 -4.26 10.06
CA LYS A 59 -25.86 -5.73 10.06
C LYS A 59 -25.60 -6.25 8.64
N VAL A 60 -24.77 -7.28 8.53
CA VAL A 60 -24.51 -7.96 7.25
C VAL A 60 -25.76 -8.73 6.82
N ALA A 61 -26.23 -8.47 5.60
CA ALA A 61 -27.28 -9.24 4.94
C ALA A 61 -26.70 -10.48 4.26
N LYS A 62 -25.56 -10.31 3.58
CA LYS A 62 -24.86 -11.39 2.87
C LYS A 62 -23.37 -11.11 2.81
N GLU A 63 -22.54 -12.12 3.06
CA GLU A 63 -21.10 -12.06 2.78
C GLU A 63 -20.83 -12.55 1.36
N GLN A 64 -19.97 -11.84 0.64
CA GLN A 64 -19.57 -12.19 -0.74
C GLN A 64 -18.16 -12.77 -0.82
N GLY A 65 -17.34 -12.58 0.22
CA GLY A 65 -16.00 -13.16 0.33
C GLY A 65 -14.93 -12.15 0.73
N GLU A 66 -13.71 -12.64 0.87
CA GLU A 66 -12.56 -11.84 1.31
C GLU A 66 -11.58 -11.61 0.17
N TRP A 67 -11.10 -10.37 0.02
CA TRP A 67 -10.17 -9.98 -1.02
C TRP A 67 -8.96 -9.24 -0.48
N LYS A 68 -7.82 -9.43 -1.16
CA LYS A 68 -6.55 -8.78 -0.87
C LYS A 68 -6.17 -7.85 -2.03
N THR A 69 -5.60 -6.70 -1.70
CA THR A 69 -4.98 -5.79 -2.65
C THR A 69 -3.47 -5.73 -2.39
N ASN A 70 -2.71 -5.39 -3.41
CA ASN A 70 -1.27 -5.18 -3.31
C ASN A 70 -0.87 -4.12 -4.34
N LYS A 71 -0.99 -2.85 -3.95
CA LYS A 71 -0.71 -1.72 -4.83
C LYS A 71 0.68 -1.19 -4.57
N LYS A 72 1.32 -0.73 -5.64
CA LYS A 72 2.65 -0.11 -5.61
C LYS A 72 2.69 1.09 -6.55
N THR A 73 3.51 2.08 -6.22
CA THR A 73 3.81 3.21 -7.10
C THR A 73 5.29 3.57 -7.06
N ASN A 74 5.71 4.43 -7.99
CA ASN A 74 7.01 5.08 -7.93
C ASN A 74 7.01 6.18 -6.84
N GLY A 75 7.73 5.92 -5.75
CA GLY A 75 7.93 6.85 -4.65
C GLY A 75 8.94 7.96 -4.96
N PHE A 76 9.67 7.87 -6.07
CA PHE A 76 10.67 8.85 -6.45
C PHE A 76 10.06 10.25 -6.61
N ASN A 77 10.77 11.25 -6.08
CA ASN A 77 10.39 12.66 -6.09
C ASN A 77 9.03 12.96 -5.40
N LYS A 78 8.66 12.17 -4.40
CA LYS A 78 7.51 12.41 -3.49
C LYS A 78 7.97 12.28 -2.06
N THR A 79 7.26 12.92 -1.14
CA THR A 79 7.40 12.56 0.26
C THR A 79 6.81 11.17 0.50
N ASP A 80 7.31 10.50 1.54
CA ASP A 80 6.80 9.20 1.97
C ASP A 80 5.29 9.22 2.22
N LYS A 81 4.79 10.29 2.86
CA LYS A 81 3.36 10.47 3.15
C LYS A 81 2.53 10.58 1.87
N GLU A 82 2.92 11.45 0.94
CA GLU A 82 2.19 11.63 -0.32
C GLU A 82 2.16 10.34 -1.15
N ALA A 83 3.29 9.62 -1.21
CA ALA A 83 3.36 8.34 -1.91
C ALA A 83 2.46 7.29 -1.24
N CYS A 84 2.44 7.23 0.09
CA CYS A 84 1.60 6.32 0.86
C CYS A 84 0.10 6.60 0.69
N GLU A 85 -0.31 7.87 0.77
CA GLU A 85 -1.70 8.29 0.56
C GLU A 85 -2.19 7.94 -0.86
N TRP A 86 -1.34 8.16 -1.87
CA TRP A 86 -1.65 7.82 -3.24
C TRP A 86 -1.86 6.31 -3.46
N VAL A 87 -0.98 5.48 -2.89
CA VAL A 87 -1.07 4.03 -3.01
C VAL A 87 -2.21 3.47 -2.15
N PHE A 88 -2.47 4.07 -0.99
CA PHE A 88 -3.63 3.76 -0.17
C PHE A 88 -4.92 3.99 -0.96
N LEU A 89 -5.08 5.15 -1.60
CA LEU A 89 -6.25 5.44 -2.44
C LEU A 89 -6.41 4.38 -3.53
N SER A 90 -5.32 4.01 -4.20
CA SER A 90 -5.34 2.95 -5.22
C SER A 90 -5.79 1.59 -4.66
N ALA A 91 -5.42 1.27 -3.42
CA ALA A 91 -5.81 0.02 -2.77
C ALA A 91 -7.28 0.05 -2.32
N ALA A 92 -7.76 1.18 -1.80
CA ALA A 92 -9.15 1.39 -1.42
C ALA A 92 -10.09 1.32 -2.64
N LEU A 93 -9.70 1.95 -3.75
CA LEU A 93 -10.46 1.87 -5.02
C LEU A 93 -10.57 0.44 -5.52
N GLU A 94 -9.49 -0.36 -5.48
CA GLU A 94 -9.58 -1.77 -5.86
C GLU A 94 -10.56 -2.54 -4.96
N LEU A 95 -10.57 -2.29 -3.64
CA LEU A 95 -11.58 -2.91 -2.77
C LEU A 95 -13.01 -2.51 -3.16
N GLN A 96 -13.25 -1.25 -3.52
CA GLN A 96 -14.58 -0.81 -3.98
C GLN A 96 -14.96 -1.45 -5.33
N GLU A 97 -14.02 -1.57 -6.26
CA GLU A 97 -14.23 -2.28 -7.52
C GLU A 97 -14.57 -3.76 -7.29
N ARG A 98 -13.89 -4.42 -6.34
CA ARG A 98 -14.25 -5.79 -5.92
C ARG A 98 -15.66 -5.84 -5.35
N ALA A 99 -16.03 -4.89 -4.49
CA ALA A 99 -17.38 -4.87 -3.92
C ALA A 99 -18.45 -4.81 -5.00
N LEU A 100 -18.29 -3.91 -5.98
CA LEU A 100 -19.18 -3.81 -7.13
C LEU A 100 -19.26 -5.11 -7.93
N LYS A 101 -18.09 -5.72 -8.22
CA LYS A 101 -18.01 -6.95 -9.01
C LYS A 101 -18.71 -8.13 -8.35
N GLU A 102 -18.56 -8.27 -7.03
CA GLU A 102 -19.16 -9.38 -6.28
C GLU A 102 -20.61 -9.06 -5.82
N GLY A 103 -21.17 -7.91 -6.21
CA GLY A 103 -22.53 -7.50 -5.85
C GLY A 103 -22.70 -7.13 -4.38
N GLY A 104 -21.63 -6.67 -3.73
CA GLY A 104 -21.65 -6.04 -2.41
C GLY A 104 -21.81 -4.52 -2.47
N ASP A 105 -22.13 -3.92 -1.34
CA ASP A 105 -22.26 -2.47 -1.14
C ASP A 105 -21.30 -1.94 -0.05
N ALA A 106 -20.53 -2.82 0.57
CA ALA A 106 -19.51 -2.45 1.52
C ALA A 106 -18.34 -3.44 1.55
N VAL A 107 -17.21 -2.96 2.04
CA VAL A 107 -16.08 -3.78 2.46
C VAL A 107 -15.84 -3.53 3.95
N ILE A 108 -15.95 -4.59 4.74
CA ILE A 108 -15.76 -4.56 6.19
C ILE A 108 -14.46 -5.26 6.58
N ASN A 109 -14.09 -5.16 7.86
CA ASN A 109 -12.88 -5.78 8.41
C ASN A 109 -11.61 -5.40 7.64
N ILE A 110 -11.55 -4.16 7.11
CA ILE A 110 -10.41 -3.74 6.29
C ILE A 110 -9.18 -3.62 7.19
N MET A 111 -8.14 -4.35 6.85
CA MET A 111 -6.87 -4.37 7.56
C MET A 111 -5.70 -4.25 6.60
N SER A 112 -4.56 -3.81 7.12
CA SER A 112 -3.33 -3.85 6.34
C SER A 112 -2.80 -5.28 6.27
N ASN A 113 -2.26 -5.67 5.12
CA ASN A 113 -1.77 -7.02 4.82
C ASN A 113 -0.39 -6.98 4.15
N TYR A 114 0.50 -6.14 4.68
CA TYR A 114 1.83 -5.97 4.11
C TYR A 114 2.66 -7.25 4.31
N LYS A 115 3.21 -7.79 3.20
CA LYS A 115 3.94 -9.07 3.18
C LYS A 115 3.17 -10.25 3.84
N ASN A 116 1.84 -10.27 3.70
CA ASN A 116 0.95 -11.25 4.32
C ASN A 116 0.92 -11.23 5.86
N ILE A 117 1.33 -10.12 6.47
CA ILE A 117 1.18 -9.89 7.91
C ILE A 117 0.00 -8.95 8.12
N GLU A 118 -1.04 -9.49 8.73
CA GLU A 118 -2.27 -8.76 9.00
C GLU A 118 -2.08 -7.81 10.20
N ARG A 119 -2.47 -6.55 9.99
CA ARG A 119 -2.49 -5.50 11.02
C ARG A 119 -3.82 -4.78 10.93
N SER A 120 -4.70 -5.07 11.89
CA SER A 120 -5.98 -4.41 12.05
C SER A 120 -5.83 -3.10 12.81
N SER A 121 -6.46 -2.04 12.32
CA SER A 121 -6.60 -0.76 13.01
C SER A 121 -7.82 -0.03 12.47
N GLU A 122 -8.54 0.67 13.34
CA GLU A 122 -9.68 1.50 12.96
C GLU A 122 -9.27 2.91 12.51
N THR A 123 -8.01 3.30 12.75
CA THR A 123 -7.53 4.69 12.57
C THR A 123 -6.26 4.80 11.73
N GLN A 124 -5.59 3.69 11.43
CA GLN A 124 -4.30 3.70 10.73
C GLN A 124 -4.18 2.59 9.69
N TYR A 125 -3.32 2.80 8.69
CA TYR A 125 -2.92 1.79 7.72
C TYR A 125 -1.39 1.68 7.62
N MET A 126 -0.90 0.49 7.27
CA MET A 126 0.51 0.23 7.04
C MET A 126 0.89 0.59 5.61
N CYS A 127 1.96 1.36 5.47
CA CYS A 127 2.61 1.64 4.21
C CYS A 127 4.08 1.20 4.25
N GLY A 128 4.54 0.55 3.18
CA GLY A 128 5.94 0.22 3.00
C GLY A 128 6.62 1.17 2.03
N ASN A 129 7.64 1.90 2.48
CA ASN A 129 8.44 2.81 1.66
C ASN A 129 9.84 2.25 1.43
N GLY A 130 10.15 2.00 0.16
CA GLY A 130 11.50 1.70 -0.29
C GLY A 130 12.08 2.83 -1.13
N THR A 131 13.36 2.72 -1.48
CA THR A 131 14.12 3.77 -2.19
C THR A 131 13.43 4.27 -3.47
N PHE A 132 12.73 3.39 -4.19
CA PHE A 132 12.03 3.73 -5.43
C PHE A 132 10.55 3.34 -5.44
N THR A 133 10.10 2.54 -4.47
CA THR A 133 8.77 1.93 -4.51
C THR A 133 8.08 2.08 -3.18
N THR A 134 6.87 2.62 -3.23
CA THR A 134 5.95 2.69 -2.11
C THR A 134 4.82 1.71 -2.33
N GLY A 135 4.40 0.99 -1.28
CA GLY A 135 3.40 -0.06 -1.38
C GLY A 135 2.42 -0.08 -0.21
N VAL A 136 1.14 -0.28 -0.51
CA VAL A 136 0.08 -0.55 0.47
C VAL A 136 -0.65 -1.81 0.03
N ALA A 137 -0.84 -2.72 0.97
CA ALA A 137 -1.61 -3.94 0.77
C ALA A 137 -2.73 -3.96 1.81
N LEU A 138 -3.97 -4.04 1.35
CA LEU A 138 -5.15 -4.14 2.20
C LEU A 138 -5.79 -5.51 2.04
N LYS A 139 -6.59 -5.89 3.02
CA LYS A 139 -7.44 -7.09 3.00
C LYS A 139 -8.78 -6.73 3.63
N GLY A 140 -9.89 -7.18 3.07
CA GLY A 140 -11.21 -6.93 3.62
C GLY A 140 -12.26 -7.88 3.07
N THR A 141 -13.42 -7.91 3.73
CA THR A 141 -14.56 -8.77 3.39
C THR A 141 -15.61 -7.95 2.66
N VAL A 142 -15.91 -8.32 1.41
CA VAL A 142 -17.03 -7.74 0.68
C VAL A 142 -18.33 -8.29 1.23
N VAL A 143 -19.27 -7.38 1.51
CA VAL A 143 -20.58 -7.70 2.04
C VAL A 143 -21.67 -6.89 1.36
N LYS A 144 -22.90 -7.38 1.52
CA LYS A 144 -24.12 -6.62 1.35
C LYS A 144 -24.69 -6.30 2.74
N LEU A 145 -24.92 -5.04 3.02
CA LEU A 145 -25.47 -4.56 4.29
C LEU A 145 -27.00 -4.57 4.28
N LYS A 146 -27.60 -4.49 5.47
CA LYS A 146 -29.05 -4.36 5.67
C LYS A 146 -29.50 -2.91 5.72
#